data_AF-A0A8T3NEP0-F1
#
_entry.id   AF-A0A8T3NEP0-F1
#
_cell.length_a   1.000
_cell.length_b   1.000
_cell.length_c   1.000
_cell.angle_alpha   90.00
_cell.angle_beta   90.00
_cell.angle_gamma   90.00
#
_symmetry.space_group_name_H-M   'P 1'
#
loop_
_entity.id
_entity.type
_entity.pdbx_description
1 polymer ?
#
loop_
_entity_poly.entity_id
_entity_poly.type
_entity_poly.pdbx_seq_one_letter_code
_entity_poly.pdbx_strand_id
1 'polypeptide(L)' 'MAFFGHAVGETADDLAALIGAAPSFGGPGILVPAGGPLFQWCLDRGLRIVQLMTLMSLGLYNEPTGGYLPSVLY' A
#
# COMPACT_ATOMS: atom_id res chain seq x y z
N MET A 1 1.49 -10.75 -3.62
CA MET A 1 0.77 -9.64 -2.96
C MET A 1 -0.16 -8.99 -3.96
N ALA A 2 -1.37 -8.61 -3.59
CA ALA A 2 -2.36 -8.14 -4.55
C ALA A 2 -3.51 -7.39 -3.85
N PHE A 3 -4.47 -6.93 -4.65
CA PHE A 3 -5.60 -6.05 -4.31
C PHE A 3 -6.44 -6.47 -3.09
N PHE A 4 -6.46 -7.78 -2.79
CA PHE A 4 -7.19 -8.34 -1.65
C PHE A 4 -6.32 -8.60 -0.41
N GLY A 5 -5.00 -8.44 -0.52
CA GLY A 5 -4.06 -8.63 0.58
C GLY A 5 -3.83 -7.34 1.36
N HIS A 6 -3.47 -7.48 2.63
CA HIS A 6 -2.96 -6.39 3.46
C HIS A 6 -1.53 -6.70 3.90
N ALA A 7 -0.78 -5.68 4.28
CA ALA A 7 0.54 -5.82 4.90
C ALA A 7 0.77 -4.68 5.89
N VAL A 8 1.60 -4.93 6.89
CA VAL A 8 2.05 -3.94 7.87
C VAL A 8 3.56 -4.05 8.04
N GLY A 9 4.21 -2.93 8.35
CA GLY A 9 5.63 -2.84 8.66
C GLY A 9 5.87 -1.73 9.67
N GLU A 10 6.99 -1.81 10.38
CA GLU A 10 7.37 -0.75 11.34
C GLU A 10 7.72 0.53 10.59
N THR A 11 8.25 0.40 9.38
CA THR A 11 8.66 1.50 8.51
C THR A 11 8.12 1.34 7.08
N ALA A 12 8.20 2.42 6.29
CA ALA A 12 7.93 2.35 4.86
C ALA A 12 8.95 1.48 4.11
N ASP A 13 10.18 1.38 4.60
CA ASP A 13 11.25 0.59 3.98
C ASP A 13 10.98 -0.91 4.08
N ASP A 14 10.37 -1.38 5.18
CA ASP A 14 9.95 -2.77 5.34
C ASP A 14 8.95 -3.18 4.24
N LEU A 15 7.99 -2.29 3.96
CA LEU A 15 7.01 -2.51 2.91
C LEU A 15 7.62 -2.35 1.51
N ALA A 16 8.56 -1.43 1.32
CA ALA A 16 9.29 -1.31 0.06
C ALA A 16 10.09 -2.58 -0.25
N ALA A 17 10.76 -3.16 0.74
CA ALA A 17 11.48 -4.43 0.61
C ALA A 17 10.51 -5.57 0.25
N LEU A 18 9.36 -5.63 0.92
CA LEU A 18 8.31 -6.60 0.67
C LEU A 18 7.73 -6.51 -0.75
N ILE A 19 7.47 -5.29 -1.23
CA ILE A 19 6.99 -5.02 -2.59
C ILE A 19 8.08 -5.36 -3.61
N GLY A 20 9.34 -5.01 -3.34
CA GLY A 20 10.48 -5.30 -4.19
C GLY A 20 10.82 -6.79 -4.32
N ALA A 21 10.49 -7.59 -3.30
CA ALA A 21 10.67 -9.04 -3.31
C ALA A 21 9.51 -9.78 -3.98
N ALA A 22 8.39 -9.12 -4.28
CA ALA A 22 7.23 -9.76 -4.89
C ALA A 22 7.52 -10.09 -6.37
N PRO A 23 7.35 -11.35 -6.82
CA PRO A 23 7.61 -11.72 -8.22
C PRO A 23 6.58 -11.12 -9.19
N SER A 24 5.37 -10.86 -8.69
CA SER A 24 4.28 -10.22 -9.45
C SER A 24 3.18 -9.70 -8.51
N PHE A 25 2.35 -8.81 -9.03
CA PHE A 25 1.12 -8.35 -8.39
C PHE A 25 -0.10 -8.89 -9.15
N GLY A 26 -1.06 -9.46 -8.43
CA GLY A 26 -2.30 -9.96 -9.01
C GLY A 26 -3.36 -8.88 -9.18
N GLY A 27 -4.28 -9.07 -10.14
CA GLY A 27 -5.43 -8.18 -10.34
C GLY A 27 -5.03 -6.72 -10.60
N PRO A 28 -5.72 -5.74 -9.99
CA PRO A 28 -5.38 -4.32 -10.12
C PRO A 28 -4.06 -3.87 -9.46
N GLY A 29 -3.29 -4.78 -8.85
CA GLY A 29 -2.03 -4.46 -8.17
C GLY A 29 -2.17 -4.44 -6.65
N ILE A 30 -1.47 -3.52 -5.99
CA ILE A 30 -1.49 -3.31 -4.53
C ILE A 30 -2.10 -1.96 -4.20
N LEU A 31 -2.72 -1.83 -3.03
CA LEU A 31 -3.19 -0.54 -2.53
C LEU A 31 -2.11 0.10 -1.67
N VAL A 32 -1.76 1.35 -1.97
CA VAL A 32 -0.75 2.11 -1.24
C VAL A 32 -1.36 3.44 -0.81
N PRO A 33 -1.21 3.87 0.46
CA PRO A 33 -1.66 5.18 0.90
C PRO A 33 -0.97 6.31 0.13
N ALA A 34 -1.73 7.16 -0.56
CA ALA A 34 -1.20 8.14 -1.51
C ALA A 34 -0.37 9.27 -0.87
N GLY A 35 -0.53 9.53 0.43
CA GLY A 35 0.17 10.61 1.14
C GLY A 35 1.55 10.22 1.71
N GLY A 36 1.94 8.96 1.63
CA GLY A 36 3.11 8.44 2.33
C GLY A 36 4.38 8.31 1.46
N PRO A 37 5.56 8.19 2.09
CA PRO A 37 6.83 7.98 1.39
C PRO A 37 6.84 6.69 0.54
N LEU A 38 6.07 5.67 0.93
CA LEU A 38 5.94 4.43 0.16
C LEU A 38 5.29 4.66 -1.21
N PHE A 39 4.35 5.60 -1.32
CA PHE A 39 3.73 5.94 -2.61
C PHE A 39 4.74 6.57 -3.57
N GLN A 40 5.57 7.48 -3.07
CA GLN A 40 6.65 8.08 -3.86
C GLN A 40 7.65 7.02 -4.34
N TRP A 41 8.08 6.13 -3.44
CA TRP A 41 8.96 5.02 -3.79
C TRP A 41 8.37 4.13 -4.90
N CYS A 42 7.07 3.85 -4.86
CA CYS A 42 6.40 3.07 -5.90
C CYS A 42 6.50 3.76 -7.27
N LEU A 43 6.27 5.08 -7.33
CA LEU A 43 6.38 5.84 -8.58
C LEU A 43 7.82 5.86 -9.11
N ASP A 44 8.80 6.04 -8.22
CA ASP A 44 10.22 6.02 -8.57
C ASP A 44 10.68 4.65 -9.11
N ARG A 45 10.07 3.56 -8.61
CA ARG A 45 10.30 2.19 -9.09
C ARG A 45 9.52 1.83 -10.36
N GLY A 46 8.81 2.78 -10.96
CA GLY A 46 8.12 2.57 -12.22
C GLY A 46 6.72 1.97 -12.09
N LEU A 47 6.18 1.83 -10.87
CA LEU A 47 4.77 1.47 -10.70
C LEU A 47 3.89 2.62 -11.23
N ARG A 48 2.65 2.27 -11.60
CA ARG A 48 1.68 3.20 -12.19
C ARG A 48 0.38 3.18 -11.40
N ILE A 49 -0.25 4.35 -11.32
CA ILE A 49 -1.56 4.48 -10.69
C ILE A 49 -2.59 3.82 -11.62
N VAL A 50 -3.24 2.77 -11.12
CA VAL A 50 -4.31 2.08 -11.85
C VAL A 50 -5.67 2.70 -11.51
N GLN A 51 -5.90 3.01 -10.24
CA GLN A 51 -7.12 3.63 -9.74
C GLN A 51 -6.83 4.38 -8.43
N LEU A 52 -7.60 5.43 -8.16
CA LEU A 52 -7.62 6.12 -6.87
C LEU A 52 -8.83 5.64 -6.08
N MET A 53 -8.63 5.30 -4.82
CA MET A 53 -9.68 4.87 -3.90
C MET A 53 -9.64 5.71 -2.63
N THR A 54 -10.80 5.92 -2.01
CA THR A 54 -10.92 6.64 -0.74
C THR A 54 -10.96 5.63 0.40
N LEU A 55 -10.00 5.71 1.32
CA LEU A 55 -10.04 4.95 2.57
C LEU A 55 -11.13 5.53 3.46
N MET A 56 -12.04 4.68 3.93
CA MET A 56 -13.12 5.07 4.84
C MET A 56 -12.96 4.34 6.16
N SER A 57 -13.12 5.06 7.28
CA SER A 57 -13.13 4.49 8.63
C SER A 57 -14.52 4.56 9.24
N LEU A 58 -14.84 3.60 10.10
CA LEU A 58 -15.96 3.74 11.03
C LEU A 58 -15.50 4.60 12.21
N GLY A 59 -16.03 5.82 12.32
CA GLY A 59 -15.60 6.77 13.35
C GLY A 59 -14.28 7.48 13.02
N LEU A 60 -13.53 7.86 14.04
CA LEU A 60 -12.29 8.65 13.90
C LEU A 60 -11.19 7.82 13.23
N TYR A 61 -10.61 8.37 12.17
CA TYR A 61 -9.40 7.82 11.55
C TYR A 61 -8.18 8.20 12.40
N ASN A 62 -7.41 7.19 12.81
CA ASN A 62 -6.09 7.38 13.40
C ASN A 62 -5.06 6.90 12.39
N GLU A 63 -4.16 7.80 11.99
CA GLU A 63 -3.09 7.43 11.07
C GLU A 63 -2.13 6.45 11.78
N PRO A 64 -1.85 5.27 11.18
CA PRO A 64 -1.02 4.26 11.82
C PRO A 64 0.43 4.73 11.93
N THR A 65 1.05 4.47 13.09
CA THR A 65 2.48 4.71 13.33
C THR A 65 3.31 3.61 12.67
N GLY A 66 3.38 3.62 11.34
CA GLY A 66 4.13 2.62 10.56
C GLY A 66 3.68 2.53 9.11
N GLY A 67 4.32 1.63 8.36
CA GLY A 67 3.91 1.32 7.00
C GLY A 67 2.69 0.40 6.99
N TYR A 68 1.70 0.68 6.15
CA TYR A 68 0.62 -0.27 5.87
C TYR A 68 0.21 -0.30 4.40
N LEU A 69 -0.25 -1.46 3.94
CA LEU A 69 -0.98 -1.66 2.69
C LEU A 69 -2.39 -2.13 3.05
N PRO A 70 -3.45 -1.34 2.75
CA PRO A 70 -4.82 -1.75 3.02
C PRO A 70 -5.28 -2.85 2.04
N SER A 71 -6.33 -3.56 2.41
CA SER A 71 -7.07 -4.48 1.54
C SER A 71 -8.44 -3.89 1.25
N VAL A 72 -9.05 -4.20 0.10
CA VAL A 72 -10.46 -3.85 -0.15
C VAL A 72 -11.46 -4.68 0.66
N LEU A 73 -11.00 -5.72 1.36
CA LEU A 73 -11.86 -6.64 2.11
C LEU A 73 -12.03 -6.25 3.59
N TYR A 74 -11.29 -5.25 4.07
CA TYR A 74 -11.28 -4.78 5.46
C TYR A 74 -11.31 -3.26 5.50
#